data_AF-A0A2I0LSC0-F1
#
_entry.id   AF-A0A2I0LSC0-F1
#
_cell.length_a   1.000
_cell.length_b   1.000
_cell.length_c   1.000
_cell.angle_alpha   90.00
_cell.angle_beta   90.00
_cell.angle_gamma   90.00
#
_symmetry.space_group_name_H-M   'P 1'
#
loop_
_entity.id
_entity.type
_entity.pdbx_description
1 polymer ?
#
loop_
_entity_poly.entity_id
_entity_poly.type
_entity_poly.pdbx_seq_one_letter_code
_entity_poly.pdbx_strand_id
1 'polypeptide(L)'
;MQRVLGYLGDQGVRMGDFKAVYESIPLSPGMPDLFQFLSKNHELFEIILISDANMFGIECSLYLSLGPYHSHKCLDCPANMCKRKILTEYLAERAQEDVEFQRVFYVGDGANDFCPAAALTAADVAFPRKGFPMHRLAQELQHKQPGAFQATLVPWDSATEIARYLQELLKKKG
;
A
#
# COMPACT_ATOMS: atom_id res chain seq x y z
N MET A 1 18.69 -10.53 -10.51
CA MET A 1 17.66 -10.01 -11.43
C MET A 1 18.18 -9.87 -12.87
N GLN A 2 19.20 -9.04 -13.15
CA GLN A 2 19.67 -8.81 -14.55
C GLN A 2 20.12 -10.08 -15.31
N ARG A 3 20.80 -11.02 -14.64
CA ARG A 3 21.20 -12.31 -15.26
C ARG A 3 20.02 -13.19 -15.66
N VAL A 4 18.92 -13.14 -14.89
CA VAL A 4 17.69 -13.91 -15.16
C VAL A 4 16.97 -13.29 -16.35
N LEU A 5 16.88 -11.95 -16.40
CA LEU A 5 16.27 -11.24 -17.53
C LEU A 5 17.06 -11.46 -18.82
N GLY A 6 18.41 -11.47 -18.74
CA GLY A 6 19.26 -11.80 -19.89
C GLY A 6 18.98 -13.20 -20.43
N TYR A 7 18.95 -14.21 -19.57
CA TYR A 7 18.60 -15.58 -19.97
C TYR A 7 17.20 -15.67 -20.61
N LEU A 8 16.19 -15.01 -20.04
CA LEU A 8 14.84 -15.00 -20.62
C LEU A 8 14.82 -14.35 -22.01
N GLY A 9 15.59 -13.28 -22.20
CA GLY A 9 15.79 -12.66 -23.51
C GLY A 9 16.45 -13.61 -24.52
N ASP A 10 17.48 -14.36 -24.09
CA ASP A 10 18.14 -15.38 -24.93
C ASP A 10 17.19 -16.53 -25.29
N GLN A 11 16.18 -16.81 -24.46
CA GLN A 11 15.10 -17.76 -24.75
C GLN A 11 13.96 -17.16 -25.62
N GLY A 12 14.10 -15.91 -26.08
CA GLY A 12 13.12 -15.26 -26.95
C GLY A 12 11.95 -14.58 -26.25
N VAL A 13 11.96 -14.49 -24.91
CA VAL A 13 10.95 -13.78 -24.13
C VAL A 13 11.10 -12.27 -24.35
N ARG A 14 10.03 -11.63 -24.80
CA ARG A 14 9.96 -10.20 -25.13
C ARG A 14 9.24 -9.44 -24.03
N MET A 15 9.42 -8.11 -24.03
CA MET A 15 8.74 -7.21 -23.10
C MET A 15 7.20 -7.34 -23.15
N GLY A 16 6.65 -7.61 -24.35
CA GLY A 16 5.21 -7.86 -24.53
C GLY A 16 4.72 -9.10 -23.78
N ASP A 17 5.55 -10.14 -23.66
CA ASP A 17 5.21 -11.35 -22.92
C ASP A 17 5.15 -11.07 -21.41
N PHE A 18 6.10 -10.29 -20.89
CA PHE A 18 6.04 -9.82 -19.50
C PHE A 18 4.79 -8.99 -19.23
N LYS A 19 4.46 -8.05 -20.14
CA LYS A 19 3.26 -7.23 -20.01
C LYS A 19 2.00 -8.08 -19.95
N ALA A 20 1.83 -9.02 -20.88
CA ALA A 20 0.67 -9.92 -20.91
C ALA A 20 0.54 -10.74 -19.61
N VAL A 21 1.67 -11.22 -19.07
CA VAL A 21 1.67 -11.91 -17.77
C VAL A 21 1.20 -10.98 -16.66
N TYR A 22 1.76 -9.78 -16.52
CA TYR A 22 1.36 -8.82 -15.48
C TYR A 22 -0.11 -8.39 -15.58
N GLU A 23 -0.62 -8.19 -16.80
CA GLU A 23 -2.02 -7.83 -17.05
C GLU A 23 -2.99 -8.98 -16.75
N SER A 24 -2.52 -10.24 -16.82
CA SER A 24 -3.32 -11.42 -16.50
C SER A 24 -3.42 -11.74 -15.01
N ILE A 25 -2.57 -11.13 -14.17
CA ILE A 25 -2.59 -11.35 -12.73
C ILE A 25 -3.85 -10.68 -12.17
N PRO A 26 -4.80 -11.46 -11.58
CA PRO A 26 -6.00 -10.87 -11.04
C PRO A 26 -5.68 -10.00 -9.82
N LEU A 27 -6.38 -8.87 -9.72
CA LEU A 27 -6.36 -8.08 -8.49
C LEU A 27 -6.95 -8.88 -7.32
N SER A 28 -6.56 -8.50 -6.11
CA SER A 28 -7.20 -9.01 -4.89
C SER A 28 -8.73 -8.80 -4.93
N PRO A 29 -9.53 -9.74 -4.40
CA PRO A 29 -10.99 -9.60 -4.39
C PRO A 29 -11.46 -8.26 -3.84
N GLY A 30 -12.39 -7.62 -4.54
CA GLY A 30 -12.98 -6.33 -4.15
C GLY A 30 -12.13 -5.08 -4.43
N MET A 31 -10.91 -5.22 -4.96
CA MET A 31 -10.06 -4.06 -5.28
C MET A 31 -10.69 -3.12 -6.33
N PRO A 32 -11.33 -3.61 -7.41
CA PRO A 32 -12.02 -2.73 -8.35
C PRO A 32 -13.09 -1.87 -7.68
N ASP A 33 -13.88 -2.44 -6.77
CA ASP A 33 -14.92 -1.71 -6.03
C ASP A 33 -14.30 -0.66 -5.09
N LEU A 34 -13.20 -1.00 -4.42
CA LEU A 34 -12.46 -0.07 -3.56
C LEU A 34 -11.90 1.10 -4.37
N PHE A 35 -11.25 0.83 -5.51
CA PHE A 35 -10.74 1.90 -6.38
C PHE A 35 -11.87 2.77 -6.93
N GLN A 36 -12.99 2.17 -7.33
CA GLN A 36 -14.15 2.94 -7.78
C GLN A 36 -14.71 3.83 -6.66
N PHE A 37 -14.80 3.31 -5.43
CA PHE A 37 -15.22 4.09 -4.27
C PHE A 37 -14.28 5.27 -4.02
N LEU A 38 -12.96 5.02 -3.98
CA LEU A 38 -11.96 6.04 -3.75
C LEU A 38 -11.98 7.13 -4.84
N SER A 39 -12.11 6.72 -6.10
CA SER A 39 -12.23 7.65 -7.24
C SER A 39 -13.48 8.55 -7.14
N LYS A 40 -14.61 8.02 -6.67
CA LYS A 40 -15.85 8.79 -6.48
C LYS A 40 -15.79 9.79 -5.32
N ASN A 41 -14.82 9.65 -4.41
CA ASN A 41 -14.68 10.49 -3.21
C ASN A 41 -13.26 11.09 -3.15
N HIS A 42 -12.64 11.37 -4.29
CA HIS A 42 -11.24 11.80 -4.41
C HIS A 42 -10.98 13.17 -3.74
N GLU A 43 -12.02 13.98 -3.58
CA GLU A 43 -11.99 15.24 -2.83
C GLU A 43 -11.86 15.04 -1.31
N LEU A 44 -12.19 13.85 -0.80
CA LEU A 44 -12.12 13.49 0.62
C LEU A 44 -10.87 12.68 0.98
N PHE A 45 -10.20 12.10 -0.01
CA PHE A 45 -9.07 11.19 0.19
C PHE A 45 -7.89 11.59 -0.68
N GLU A 46 -6.75 11.83 -0.03
CA GLU A 46 -5.46 11.80 -0.71
C GLU A 46 -4.90 10.39 -0.66
N ILE A 47 -4.50 9.85 -1.81
CA ILE A 47 -4.13 8.43 -1.97
C ILE A 47 -2.68 8.34 -2.41
N ILE A 48 -1.89 7.59 -1.66
CA ILE A 48 -0.52 7.24 -2.03
C ILE A 48 -0.35 5.73 -2.13
N LEU A 49 0.49 5.29 -3.06
CA LEU A 49 0.88 3.90 -3.21
C LEU A 49 2.35 3.74 -2.81
N ILE A 50 2.60 2.92 -1.78
CA ILE A 50 3.96 2.60 -1.31
C ILE A 50 4.23 1.13 -1.64
N SER A 51 5.09 0.87 -2.63
CA SER A 51 5.38 -0.48 -3.10
C SER A 51 6.86 -0.65 -3.44
N ASP A 52 7.45 -1.75 -2.97
CA ASP A 52 8.79 -2.19 -3.34
C ASP A 52 8.81 -3.01 -4.64
N ALA A 53 7.66 -3.14 -5.32
CA ALA A 53 7.56 -3.75 -6.64
C ALA A 53 8.17 -2.87 -7.74
N ASN A 54 8.44 -3.48 -8.89
CA ASN A 54 8.88 -2.73 -10.06
C ASN A 54 7.76 -1.84 -10.59
N MET A 55 8.11 -0.65 -11.06
CA MET A 55 7.15 0.29 -11.65
C MET A 55 6.41 -0.34 -12.84
N PHE A 56 7.12 -1.06 -13.71
CA PHE A 56 6.55 -1.76 -14.86
C PHE A 56 5.36 -2.66 -14.51
N GLY A 57 5.48 -3.49 -13.47
CA GLY A 57 4.40 -4.38 -13.06
C GLY A 57 3.19 -3.61 -12.54
N ILE A 58 3.41 -2.55 -11.76
CA ILE A 58 2.33 -1.73 -11.23
C ILE A 58 1.59 -0.99 -12.35
N GLU A 59 2.32 -0.40 -13.30
CA GLU A 59 1.73 0.28 -14.45
C GLU A 59 0.94 -0.67 -15.34
N CYS A 60 1.46 -1.90 -15.56
CA CYS A 60 0.74 -2.93 -16.31
C CYS A 60 -0.54 -3.38 -15.60
N SER A 61 -0.48 -3.59 -14.28
CA SER A 61 -1.60 -4.19 -13.53
C SER A 61 -2.66 -3.17 -13.08
N LEU A 62 -2.29 -1.90 -12.86
CA LEU A 62 -3.20 -0.86 -12.39
C LEU A 62 -3.56 0.18 -13.47
N TYR A 63 -2.92 0.14 -14.64
CA TYR A 63 -3.05 1.15 -15.69
C TYR A 63 -2.84 2.59 -15.18
N LEU A 64 -2.00 2.75 -14.16
CA LEU A 64 -1.61 4.04 -13.59
C LEU A 64 -0.30 4.49 -14.24
N SER A 65 -0.15 5.78 -14.53
CA SER A 65 1.16 6.38 -14.78
C SER A 65 1.77 6.78 -13.45
N LEU A 66 2.88 6.17 -13.06
CA LEU A 66 3.53 6.43 -11.78
C LEU A 66 4.83 7.22 -11.97
N GLY A 67 5.03 8.25 -11.15
CA GLY A 67 6.32 8.91 -10.98
C GLY A 67 7.06 8.33 -9.77
N PRO A 68 8.40 8.27 -9.77
CA PRO A 68 9.16 7.91 -8.58
C PRO A 68 8.95 9.00 -7.49
N TYR A 69 8.57 8.58 -6.28
CA TYR A 69 8.41 9.49 -5.13
C TYR A 69 9.72 10.23 -4.78
N HIS A 70 10.87 9.61 -5.05
CA HIS A 70 12.18 10.27 -5.00
C HIS A 70 13.05 9.87 -6.21
N SER A 71 13.63 10.87 -6.88
CA SER A 71 14.68 10.70 -7.89
C SER A 71 15.98 11.32 -7.36
N HIS A 72 17.02 10.51 -7.14
CA HIS A 72 18.34 11.02 -6.77
C HIS A 72 19.47 10.20 -7.40
N LYS A 73 20.61 10.86 -7.67
CA LYS A 73 21.82 10.23 -8.24
C LYS A 73 22.71 9.71 -7.12
N CYS A 74 22.34 8.58 -6.50
CA CYS A 74 23.20 7.89 -5.55
C CYS A 74 23.77 6.62 -6.18
N LEU A 75 25.09 6.47 -6.13
CA LEU A 75 25.80 5.29 -6.62
C LEU A 75 25.67 4.09 -5.66
N ASP A 76 25.16 4.33 -4.45
CA ASP A 76 24.97 3.37 -3.36
C ASP A 76 23.50 3.26 -2.95
N CYS A 77 22.54 3.09 -3.87
CA CYS A 77 21.18 2.68 -3.48
C CYS A 77 20.99 1.16 -3.53
N PRO A 78 21.24 0.43 -2.44
CA PRO A 78 20.81 -0.95 -2.28
C PRO A 78 19.61 -1.11 -1.32
N ALA A 79 18.83 -2.16 -1.61
CA ALA A 79 18.22 -3.14 -0.71
C ALA A 79 17.69 -2.70 0.67
N ASN A 80 16.67 -1.83 0.72
CA ASN A 80 15.44 -1.99 1.54
C ASN A 80 14.63 -0.67 1.53
N MET A 81 13.55 -0.63 0.73
CA MET A 81 12.53 0.41 0.84
C MET A 81 11.90 0.35 2.24
N CYS A 82 12.10 1.39 3.07
CA CYS A 82 11.42 1.48 4.36
C CYS A 82 10.07 2.19 4.20
N LYS A 83 8.99 1.41 4.09
CA LYS A 83 7.62 1.94 3.93
C LYS A 83 7.22 2.91 5.05
N ARG A 84 7.70 2.69 6.28
CA ARG A 84 7.51 3.63 7.41
C ARG A 84 8.14 4.99 7.14
N LYS A 85 9.40 5.02 6.71
CA LYS A 85 10.12 6.27 6.45
C LYS A 85 9.39 7.08 5.38
N ILE A 86 9.00 6.44 4.27
CA ILE A 86 8.24 7.07 3.19
C ILE A 86 6.93 7.68 3.71
N LEU A 87 6.14 6.91 4.48
CA LEU A 87 4.88 7.41 5.04
C LEU A 87 5.12 8.61 5.97
N THR A 88 6.12 8.55 6.85
CA THR A 88 6.42 9.63 7.79
C THR A 88 6.92 10.90 7.08
N GLU A 89 7.79 10.76 6.09
CA GLU A 89 8.28 11.90 5.29
C GLU A 89 7.15 12.55 4.52
N TYR A 90 6.29 11.75 3.86
CA TYR A 90 5.13 12.25 3.15
C TYR A 90 4.17 13.05 4.06
N LEU A 91 3.82 12.51 5.24
CA LEU A 91 2.96 13.23 6.18
C LEU A 91 3.60 14.55 6.66
N ALA A 92 4.93 14.55 6.87
CA ALA A 92 5.65 15.75 7.28
C ALA A 92 5.74 16.81 6.17
N GLU A 93 5.90 16.39 4.91
CA GLU A 93 5.87 17.28 3.74
C GLU A 93 4.49 17.93 3.57
N ARG A 94 3.42 17.14 3.64
CA ARG A 94 2.04 17.67 3.54
C ARG A 94 1.69 18.62 4.67
N ALA A 95 2.19 18.38 5.88
CA ALA A 95 2.04 19.30 6.99
C ALA A 95 2.76 20.65 6.76
N GLN A 96 3.89 20.67 6.05
CA GLN A 96 4.57 21.92 5.65
C GLN A 96 3.80 22.70 4.57
N GLU A 97 2.92 22.01 3.84
CA GLU A 97 2.01 22.58 2.86
C GLU A 97 0.64 22.96 3.47
N ASP A 98 0.57 23.10 4.80
CA ASP A 98 -0.65 23.40 5.57
C ASP A 98 -1.80 22.39 5.35
N VAL A 99 -1.47 21.14 5.01
CA VAL A 99 -2.45 20.05 4.90
C VAL A 99 -2.42 19.17 6.13
N GLU A 100 -3.56 19.15 6.83
CA GLU A 100 -3.78 18.32 8.01
C GLU A 100 -4.68 17.13 7.66
N PHE A 101 -4.14 15.92 7.80
CA PHE A 101 -4.92 14.69 7.69
C PHE A 101 -5.57 14.35 9.03
N GLN A 102 -6.90 14.33 9.07
CA GLN A 102 -7.64 13.93 10.26
C GLN A 102 -7.42 12.45 10.64
N ARG A 103 -7.07 11.61 9.66
CA ARG A 103 -6.97 10.16 9.81
C ARG A 103 -6.17 9.56 8.65
N VAL A 104 -5.31 8.61 8.97
CA VAL A 104 -4.61 7.76 8.01
C VAL A 104 -5.31 6.39 7.93
N PHE A 105 -5.52 5.91 6.70
CA PHE A 105 -6.03 4.58 6.39
C PHE A 105 -4.94 3.79 5.69
N TYR A 106 -4.31 2.84 6.39
CA TYR A 106 -3.20 2.07 5.85
C TYR A 106 -3.64 0.65 5.48
N VAL A 107 -3.48 0.27 4.21
CA VAL A 107 -3.86 -1.04 3.68
C VAL A 107 -2.61 -1.82 3.29
N GLY A 108 -2.45 -3.03 3.81
CA GLY A 108 -1.29 -3.88 3.52
C GLY A 108 -1.47 -5.32 3.96
N ASP A 109 -0.54 -6.19 3.59
CA ASP A 109 -0.57 -7.61 3.95
C ASP A 109 0.81 -8.17 4.30
N GLY A 110 1.87 -7.61 3.73
CA GLY A 110 3.25 -8.07 3.88
C GLY A 110 3.85 -7.78 5.26
N ALA A 111 4.93 -8.49 5.59
CA ALA A 111 5.66 -8.21 6.83
C ALA A 111 6.28 -6.80 6.84
N ASN A 112 6.63 -6.27 5.66
CA ASN A 112 7.16 -4.92 5.48
C ASN A 112 6.11 -3.82 5.70
N ASP A 113 4.83 -4.17 5.75
CA ASP A 113 3.70 -3.27 6.03
C ASP A 113 3.40 -3.14 7.54
N PHE A 114 3.94 -4.03 8.37
CA PHE A 114 3.72 -3.98 9.82
C PHE A 114 4.32 -2.73 10.47
N CYS A 115 5.56 -2.37 10.11
CA CYS A 115 6.27 -1.24 10.71
C CYS A 115 5.57 0.12 10.50
N PRO A 116 5.15 0.51 9.27
CA PRO A 116 4.36 1.72 9.09
C PRO A 116 3.03 1.65 9.84
N ALA A 117 2.32 0.51 9.79
CA ALA A 117 1.03 0.37 10.47
C ALA A 117 1.13 0.46 12.01
N ALA A 118 2.20 -0.07 12.60
CA ALA A 118 2.46 0.00 14.04
C ALA A 118 2.85 1.41 14.51
N ALA A 119 3.29 2.29 13.60
CA ALA A 119 3.61 3.69 13.90
C ALA A 119 2.39 4.61 13.86
N LEU A 120 1.23 4.11 13.43
CA LEU A 120 -0.02 4.86 13.38
C LEU A 120 -0.60 5.10 14.78
N THR A 121 -1.41 6.14 14.90
CA THR A 121 -2.02 6.61 16.15
C THR A 121 -3.40 5.99 16.37
N ALA A 122 -3.98 6.22 17.56
CA ALA A 122 -5.34 5.77 17.88
C ALA A 122 -6.44 6.41 16.99
N ALA A 123 -6.15 7.53 16.31
CA ALA A 123 -7.06 8.12 15.36
C ALA A 123 -7.09 7.36 14.02
N ASP A 124 -6.08 6.56 13.74
CA ASP A 124 -5.82 5.93 12.45
C ASP A 124 -6.38 4.50 12.37
N VAL A 125 -6.42 3.96 11.15
CA VAL A 125 -6.94 2.62 10.88
C VAL A 125 -5.95 1.85 10.01
N ALA A 126 -5.62 0.64 10.43
CA ALA A 126 -4.82 -0.30 9.67
C ALA A 126 -5.71 -1.47 9.20
N PHE A 127 -5.65 -1.77 7.91
CA PHE A 127 -6.38 -2.85 7.25
C PHE A 127 -5.40 -3.97 6.84
N PRO A 128 -5.01 -4.85 7.77
CA PRO A 128 -4.17 -5.99 7.42
C PRO A 128 -5.01 -7.05 6.70
N ARG A 129 -4.49 -7.65 5.64
CA ARG A 129 -5.15 -8.82 5.05
C ARG A 129 -5.14 -9.99 6.02
N LYS A 130 -6.29 -10.61 6.22
CA LYS A 130 -6.48 -11.67 7.21
C LYS A 130 -5.60 -12.88 6.92
N GLY A 131 -4.88 -13.33 7.94
CA GLY A 131 -3.95 -14.48 7.86
C GLY A 131 -2.56 -14.17 7.28
N PHE A 132 -2.37 -12.99 6.69
CA PHE A 132 -1.09 -12.58 6.13
C PHE A 132 -0.13 -12.04 7.21
N PRO A 133 1.18 -11.90 6.91
CA PRO A 133 2.17 -11.54 7.92
C PRO A 133 1.86 -10.26 8.70
N MET A 134 1.37 -9.18 8.06
CA MET A 134 0.98 -7.95 8.77
C MET A 134 -0.07 -8.23 9.85
N HIS A 135 -1.09 -9.03 9.52
CA HIS A 135 -2.16 -9.40 10.46
C HIS A 135 -1.62 -10.20 11.65
N ARG A 136 -0.81 -11.22 11.37
CA ARG A 136 -0.23 -12.08 12.42
C ARG A 136 0.67 -11.29 13.37
N LEU A 137 1.56 -10.45 12.83
CA LEU A 137 2.45 -9.61 13.63
C LEU A 137 1.67 -8.60 14.50
N ALA A 138 0.59 -8.01 13.96
CA ALA A 138 -0.26 -7.09 14.71
C ALA A 138 -0.99 -7.80 15.86
N GLN A 139 -1.55 -8.99 15.62
CA GLN A 139 -2.17 -9.80 16.68
C GLN A 139 -1.16 -10.22 17.75
N GLU A 140 0.04 -10.64 17.34
CA GLU A 140 1.11 -11.01 18.27
C GLU A 140 1.54 -9.83 19.15
N LEU A 141 1.68 -8.63 18.58
CA LEU A 141 2.04 -7.43 19.33
C LEU A 141 0.94 -7.09 20.35
N GLN A 142 -0.33 -7.11 19.93
CA GLN A 142 -1.46 -6.84 20.82
C GLN A 142 -1.56 -7.86 21.97
N HIS A 143 -1.27 -9.13 21.71
CA HIS A 143 -1.26 -10.16 22.75
C HIS A 143 -0.07 -10.01 23.71
N LYS A 144 1.13 -9.75 23.19
CA LYS A 144 2.36 -9.61 24.01
C LYS A 144 2.39 -8.30 24.80
N GLN A 145 1.87 -7.22 24.22
CA GLN A 145 1.88 -5.87 24.77
C GLN A 145 0.57 -5.16 24.43
N PRO A 146 -0.50 -5.38 25.22
CA PRO A 146 -1.76 -4.69 25.03
C PRO A 146 -1.57 -3.17 25.00
N GLY A 147 -2.08 -2.50 23.97
CA GLY A 147 -1.95 -1.06 23.76
C GLY A 147 -0.70 -0.61 23.00
N ALA A 148 0.26 -1.50 22.71
CA ALA A 148 1.43 -1.14 21.89
C ALA A 148 1.08 -0.86 20.42
N PHE A 149 0.02 -1.50 19.90
CA PHE A 149 -0.56 -1.18 18.60
C PHE A 149 -1.75 -0.23 18.80
N GLN A 150 -1.56 1.06 18.51
CA GLN A 150 -2.55 2.10 18.83
C GLN A 150 -3.68 2.20 17.79
N ALA A 151 -3.34 2.05 16.50
CA ALA A 151 -4.33 2.17 15.43
C ALA A 151 -5.42 1.10 15.51
N THR A 152 -6.60 1.46 15.01
CA THR A 152 -7.72 0.52 14.90
C THR A 152 -7.36 -0.55 13.86
N LEU A 153 -7.32 -1.82 14.25
CA LEU A 153 -7.10 -2.93 13.32
C LEU A 153 -8.43 -3.43 12.76
N VAL A 154 -8.57 -3.41 11.43
CA VAL A 154 -9.73 -3.93 10.70
C VAL A 154 -9.25 -4.96 9.68
N PRO A 155 -9.09 -6.23 10.07
CA PRO A 155 -8.66 -7.27 9.13
C PRO A 155 -9.68 -7.48 8.02
N TRP A 156 -9.22 -7.74 6.80
CA TRP A 156 -10.09 -7.93 5.62
C TRP A 156 -9.74 -9.21 4.85
N ASP A 157 -10.78 -9.83 4.27
CA ASP A 157 -10.65 -10.93 3.30
C ASP A 157 -10.85 -10.39 1.86
N SER A 158 -11.82 -9.48 1.69
CA SER A 158 -12.08 -8.75 0.45
C SER A 158 -11.98 -7.24 0.64
N ALA A 159 -11.39 -6.52 -0.32
CA ALA A 159 -11.29 -5.06 -0.28
C ALA A 159 -12.65 -4.34 -0.35
N THR A 160 -13.75 -5.05 -0.67
CA THR A 160 -15.12 -4.55 -0.47
C THR A 160 -15.44 -4.24 0.99
N GLU A 161 -14.80 -4.93 1.94
CA GLU A 161 -14.94 -4.66 3.38
C GLU A 161 -14.31 -3.32 3.76
N ILE A 162 -13.17 -3.00 3.15
CA ILE A 162 -12.49 -1.70 3.31
C ILE A 162 -13.41 -0.60 2.78
N ALA A 163 -13.94 -0.76 1.55
CA ALA A 163 -14.84 0.22 0.95
C ALA A 163 -16.09 0.46 1.81
N ARG A 164 -16.69 -0.62 2.34
CA ARG A 164 -17.85 -0.54 3.24
C ARG A 164 -17.51 0.22 4.53
N TYR A 165 -16.38 -0.10 5.15
CA TYR A 165 -15.93 0.57 6.36
C TYR A 165 -15.73 2.07 6.14
N LEU A 166 -15.08 2.47 5.04
CA LEU A 166 -14.91 3.87 4.67
C LEU A 166 -16.26 4.55 4.42
N GLN A 167 -17.18 3.89 3.70
CA GLN A 167 -18.53 4.41 3.46
C GLN A 167 -19.32 4.66 4.75
N GLU A 168 -19.24 3.73 5.71
CA GLU A 168 -19.88 3.89 7.02
C GLU A 168 -19.28 5.02 7.84
N LEU A 169 -17.96 5.24 7.76
CA LEU A 169 -17.30 6.38 8.39
C LEU A 169 -17.76 7.71 7.82
N LEU A 170 -17.92 7.80 6.50
CA LEU A 170 -18.43 9.02 5.85
C LEU A 170 -19.87 9.33 6.25
N LYS A 171 -20.73 8.30 6.38
CA LYS A 171 -22.11 8.47 6.85
C LYS A 171 -22.23 8.96 8.29
N LYS A 172 -21.24 8.68 9.15
CA LYS A 172 -21.22 9.12 10.56
C LYS A 172 -20.72 10.55 10.73
N LYS A 173 -20.12 11.15 9.70
CA LYS A 173 -19.60 12.53 9.70
C LYS A 173 -20.61 13.56 9.17
N GLY A 174 -21.67 13.14 8.48
CA GLY A 174 -22.77 13.98 8.03
C GLY A 174 -23.94 13.95 9.00
#